data_AF-A0A9D5SBF6-F1
#
_entry.id   AF-A0A9D5SBF6-F1
#
_cell.length_a   1.000
_cell.length_b   1.000
_cell.length_c   1.000
_cell.angle_alpha   90.00
_cell.angle_beta   90.00
_cell.angle_gamma   90.00
#
_symmetry.space_group_name_H-M   'P 1'
#
loop_
_entity.id
_entity.type
_entity.pdbx_description
1 polymer ?
#
loop_
_entity_poly.entity_id
_entity_poly.type
_entity_poly.pdbx_seq_one_letter_code
_entity_poly.pdbx_strand_id
1 'polypeptide(L)'
;MRKLIFIIISLNLLCVYSHSSNWEGSGTKEDPYQIRTAQQLADLANEVNNGIDFLDEYFSLTNNIDLSEICDETIGNWTPIGSSNNYFEGTLFGNNHTISDLYININNNSIYYGLFGHIGGHGAVYDLTLKNGYVYSTFWSGGIAAANNGLISNCKNINCVVESWCYSGGICGINFNTITNCSNQAEVSSVLCSGGICSYNYGTITNSANKSAITANEGCGGICGYNGGFANIDNCYNVRIGFIDNCSNTSSIMANEKIGGIAGRNDGFIVNSMNNGDINGVQHVGGITGYNGGFDGVTGNISNSSNIGNVIGRDTLTGGIVGYGNHASEIYNVYTDNNVYCLNSSTSKYIGEEIGQKDNCFIIIQPDNSEALYSIADQLNQWIDMQSDPDSYLKWKVMDNYIYTINKYSLSSLKDSISSPISQDDIKIYSVNGHLYIISPTRQSVDVYSVDGKAIRKIDLLSNAMTRIRLEKGVYIVNGHKVVVY
;
A
#
# COMPACT_ATOMS: atom_id res chain seq x y z
N MET A 1 -35.70 56.16 -41.62
CA MET A 1 -34.26 55.77 -41.64
C MET A 1 -33.74 55.77 -40.20
N ARG A 2 -32.97 54.73 -39.83
CA ARG A 2 -32.32 54.43 -38.53
C ARG A 2 -33.25 53.82 -37.47
N LYS A 3 -33.45 52.49 -37.50
CA LYS A 3 -32.63 51.40 -36.92
C LYS A 3 -32.83 51.27 -35.41
N LEU A 4 -33.85 50.49 -35.04
CA LEU A 4 -33.99 49.85 -33.73
C LEU A 4 -32.96 48.71 -33.66
N ILE A 5 -32.05 48.76 -32.69
CA ILE A 5 -31.14 47.66 -32.37
C ILE A 5 -31.86 46.79 -31.34
N PHE A 6 -32.36 45.64 -31.77
CA PHE A 6 -32.78 44.57 -30.86
C PHE A 6 -31.52 43.83 -30.39
N ILE A 7 -31.18 44.00 -29.11
CA ILE A 7 -30.19 43.15 -28.44
C ILE A 7 -30.93 41.86 -28.06
N ILE A 8 -30.70 40.80 -28.83
CA ILE A 8 -31.09 39.43 -28.46
C ILE A 8 -30.07 38.99 -27.41
N ILE A 9 -30.45 39.06 -26.13
CA ILE A 9 -29.71 38.38 -25.07
C ILE A 9 -30.03 36.90 -25.24
N SER A 10 -29.08 36.15 -25.79
CA SER A 10 -29.11 34.69 -25.80
C SER A 10 -29.04 34.22 -24.34
N LEU A 11 -30.19 33.84 -23.80
CA LEU A 11 -30.27 33.00 -22.62
C LEU A 11 -29.59 31.68 -22.99
N ASN A 12 -28.32 31.51 -22.60
CA ASN A 12 -27.74 30.18 -22.48
C ASN A 12 -28.51 29.51 -21.35
N LEU A 13 -29.60 28.81 -21.69
CA LEU A 13 -30.06 27.70 -20.87
C LEU A 13 -28.89 26.71 -20.84
N LEU A 14 -28.06 26.79 -19.81
CA LEU A 14 -27.43 25.61 -19.27
C LEU A 14 -28.60 24.67 -18.96
N CYS A 15 -28.77 23.67 -19.81
CA CYS A 15 -29.62 22.54 -19.54
C CYS A 15 -28.94 21.83 -18.35
N VAL A 16 -29.25 22.28 -17.14
CA VAL A 16 -29.07 21.46 -15.95
C VAL A 16 -30.03 20.31 -16.19
N TYR A 17 -29.49 19.16 -16.61
CA TYR A 17 -30.21 17.91 -16.47
C TYR A 17 -30.46 17.79 -14.97
N SER A 18 -31.63 18.22 -14.50
CA SER A 18 -32.08 17.88 -13.17
C SER A 18 -32.33 16.38 -13.20
N HIS A 19 -31.29 15.61 -12.87
CA HIS A 19 -31.43 14.20 -12.63
C HIS A 19 -32.28 14.07 -11.37
N SER A 20 -33.52 13.62 -11.50
CA SER A 20 -34.39 13.41 -10.35
C SER A 20 -34.06 12.05 -9.74
N SER A 21 -32.87 11.87 -9.22
CA SER A 21 -32.67 10.91 -8.16
C SER A 21 -33.07 11.62 -6.86
N ASN A 22 -34.15 11.12 -6.24
CA ASN A 22 -34.69 11.68 -5.00
C ASN A 22 -33.77 11.27 -3.82
N TRP A 23 -32.50 11.65 -3.89
CA TRP A 23 -31.59 11.54 -2.77
C TRP A 23 -32.05 12.49 -1.68
N GLU A 24 -32.04 12.01 -0.44
CA GLU A 24 -32.18 12.89 0.71
C GLU A 24 -30.82 13.50 1.03
N GLY A 25 -30.75 14.82 1.19
CA GLY A 25 -29.50 15.58 1.23
C GLY A 25 -29.24 16.31 -0.09
N SER A 26 -28.33 17.29 -0.07
CA SER A 26 -27.97 18.10 -1.24
C SER A 26 -26.70 17.65 -1.95
N GLY A 27 -26.06 16.58 -1.47
CA GLY A 27 -24.83 16.04 -2.04
C GLY A 27 -23.59 16.86 -1.69
N THR A 28 -23.73 17.89 -0.85
CA THR A 28 -22.60 18.69 -0.34
C THR A 28 -21.90 17.98 0.81
N LYS A 29 -20.70 18.41 1.17
CA LYS A 29 -19.97 17.80 2.29
C LYS A 29 -20.70 17.97 3.63
N GLU A 30 -21.36 19.10 3.82
CA GLU A 30 -22.12 19.43 5.03
C GLU A 30 -23.50 18.76 5.07
N ASP A 31 -24.05 18.41 3.90
CA ASP A 31 -25.35 17.78 3.74
C ASP A 31 -25.29 16.71 2.63
N PRO A 32 -24.59 15.59 2.90
CA PRO A 32 -24.36 14.54 1.91
C PRO A 32 -25.65 13.79 1.59
N TYR A 33 -25.69 13.11 0.45
CA TYR A 33 -26.78 12.19 0.13
C TYR A 33 -26.80 11.01 1.10
N GLN A 34 -27.98 10.70 1.64
CA GLN A 34 -28.15 9.69 2.68
C GLN A 34 -28.49 8.32 2.08
N ILE A 35 -27.71 7.29 2.42
CA ILE A 35 -27.93 5.89 2.04
C ILE A 35 -28.31 5.09 3.29
N ARG A 36 -29.49 4.48 3.26
CA ARG A 36 -30.09 3.75 4.40
C ARG A 36 -30.48 2.32 4.07
N THR A 37 -30.57 1.96 2.79
CA THR A 37 -31.04 0.65 2.33
C THR A 37 -30.15 0.09 1.23
N ALA A 38 -30.23 -1.23 1.03
CA ALA A 38 -29.52 -1.92 -0.04
C ALA A 38 -29.94 -1.40 -1.42
N GLN A 39 -31.23 -1.12 -1.61
CA GLN A 39 -31.74 -0.57 -2.86
C GLN A 39 -31.12 0.80 -3.18
N GLN A 40 -31.02 1.71 -2.20
CA GLN A 40 -30.37 3.01 -2.42
C GLN A 40 -28.90 2.85 -2.81
N LEU A 41 -28.19 1.91 -2.20
CA LEU A 41 -26.80 1.63 -2.61
C LEU A 41 -26.73 1.06 -4.04
N ALA A 42 -27.69 0.22 -4.43
CA ALA A 42 -27.81 -0.28 -5.81
C ALA A 42 -28.19 0.84 -6.80
N ASP A 43 -28.99 1.82 -6.38
CA ASP A 43 -29.34 2.99 -7.19
C ASP A 43 -28.09 3.85 -7.45
N LEU A 44 -27.23 4.05 -6.44
CA LEU A 44 -25.91 4.66 -6.64
C LEU A 44 -25.07 3.88 -7.66
N ALA A 45 -25.00 2.55 -7.54
CA ALA A 45 -24.28 1.72 -8.50
C ALA A 45 -24.83 1.89 -9.93
N ASN A 46 -26.15 1.94 -10.09
CA ASN A 46 -26.82 2.14 -11.37
C ASN A 46 -26.53 3.54 -11.95
N GLU A 47 -26.58 4.59 -11.15
CA GLU A 47 -26.31 5.97 -11.59
C GLU A 47 -24.85 6.12 -12.06
N VAL A 48 -23.90 5.60 -11.29
CA VAL A 48 -22.47 5.57 -11.69
C VAL A 48 -22.29 4.80 -12.99
N ASN A 49 -22.85 3.59 -13.08
CA ASN A 49 -22.69 2.77 -14.26
C ASN A 49 -23.40 3.32 -15.50
N ASN A 50 -24.31 4.28 -15.35
CA ASN A 50 -24.96 5.01 -16.45
C ASN A 50 -24.28 6.36 -16.78
N GLY A 51 -23.13 6.67 -16.16
CA GLY A 51 -22.26 7.78 -16.53
C GLY A 51 -22.36 9.01 -15.63
N ILE A 52 -22.99 8.91 -14.45
CA ILE A 52 -22.97 9.97 -13.43
C ILE A 52 -21.81 9.70 -12.47
N ASP A 53 -20.73 10.45 -12.58
CA ASP A 53 -19.49 10.19 -11.83
C ASP A 53 -19.54 10.66 -10.36
N PHE A 54 -20.43 11.60 -10.03
CA PHE A 54 -20.57 12.25 -8.73
C PHE A 54 -19.33 13.04 -8.28
N LEU A 55 -18.59 13.62 -9.23
CA LEU A 55 -17.45 14.48 -8.90
C LEU A 55 -17.86 15.62 -7.95
N ASP A 56 -17.10 15.79 -6.87
CA ASP A 56 -17.35 16.77 -5.79
C ASP A 56 -18.68 16.58 -5.04
N GLU A 57 -19.33 15.41 -5.16
CA GLU A 57 -20.54 15.06 -4.43
C GLU A 57 -20.26 14.00 -3.34
N TYR A 58 -21.06 14.03 -2.27
CA TYR A 58 -20.83 13.28 -1.04
C TYR A 58 -22.03 12.42 -0.68
N PHE A 59 -21.75 11.19 -0.27
CA PHE A 59 -22.71 10.20 0.22
C PHE A 59 -22.36 9.82 1.66
N SER A 60 -23.37 9.48 2.45
CA SER A 60 -23.21 9.00 3.82
C SER A 60 -24.11 7.81 4.07
N LEU A 61 -23.53 6.72 4.57
CA LEU A 61 -24.33 5.67 5.19
C LEU A 61 -24.90 6.22 6.50
N THR A 62 -26.20 6.01 6.73
CA THR A 62 -26.84 6.31 8.01
C THR A 62 -27.33 5.08 8.75
N ASN A 63 -27.20 3.91 8.13
CA ASN A 63 -27.58 2.62 8.66
C ASN A 63 -26.55 1.58 8.20
N ASN A 64 -26.51 0.46 8.92
CA ASN A 64 -25.91 -0.74 8.34
C ASN A 64 -26.80 -1.23 7.18
N ILE A 65 -26.17 -1.74 6.13
CA ILE A 65 -26.82 -2.18 4.91
C ILE A 65 -26.61 -3.69 4.76
N ASP A 66 -27.69 -4.43 4.58
CA ASP A 66 -27.66 -5.87 4.30
C ASP A 66 -27.96 -6.09 2.80
N LEU A 67 -27.00 -6.64 2.05
CA LEU A 67 -27.15 -6.85 0.62
C LEU A 67 -27.83 -8.18 0.26
N SER A 68 -28.09 -9.06 1.23
CA SER A 68 -28.73 -10.36 0.97
C SER A 68 -30.14 -10.25 0.38
N GLU A 69 -30.80 -9.10 0.57
CA GLU A 69 -32.11 -8.81 -0.03
C GLU A 69 -32.04 -8.56 -1.55
N ILE A 70 -30.87 -8.26 -2.09
CA ILE A 70 -30.68 -7.85 -3.50
C ILE A 70 -29.60 -8.63 -4.25
N CYS A 71 -28.74 -9.37 -3.55
CA CYS A 71 -27.79 -10.28 -4.16
C CYS A 71 -27.52 -11.49 -3.25
N ASP A 72 -27.58 -12.68 -3.83
CA ASP A 72 -27.15 -13.96 -3.26
C ASP A 72 -27.06 -15.01 -4.38
N GLU A 73 -26.80 -16.28 -4.03
CA GLU A 73 -26.74 -17.39 -4.99
C GLU A 73 -28.03 -17.57 -5.84
N THR A 74 -29.18 -17.14 -5.33
CA THR A 74 -30.51 -17.30 -5.93
C THR A 74 -31.03 -16.05 -6.63
N ILE A 75 -30.73 -14.86 -6.11
CA ILE A 75 -31.13 -13.55 -6.64
C ILE A 75 -30.18 -13.13 -7.76
N GLY A 76 -28.90 -13.47 -7.61
CA GLY A 76 -27.84 -13.11 -8.54
C GLY A 76 -26.79 -12.20 -7.91
N ASN A 77 -25.91 -11.69 -8.78
CA ASN A 77 -24.72 -10.96 -8.37
C ASN A 77 -25.01 -9.50 -8.07
N TRP A 78 -24.27 -8.95 -7.10
CA TRP A 78 -24.11 -7.52 -6.93
C TRP A 78 -23.55 -6.87 -8.21
N THR A 79 -24.08 -5.69 -8.53
CA THR A 79 -23.53 -4.83 -9.58
C THR A 79 -22.59 -3.83 -8.92
N PRO A 80 -21.27 -3.87 -9.21
CA PRO A 80 -20.30 -2.97 -8.58
C PRO A 80 -20.61 -1.48 -8.79
N ILE A 81 -20.31 -0.64 -7.80
CA ILE A 81 -20.36 0.81 -7.96
C ILE A 81 -19.16 1.23 -8.81
N GLY A 82 -19.42 1.70 -10.03
CA GLY A 82 -18.41 2.01 -11.02
C GLY A 82 -17.91 0.78 -11.78
N SER A 83 -17.37 1.04 -12.97
CA SER A 83 -16.90 0.07 -13.95
C SER A 83 -15.63 0.58 -14.65
N SER A 84 -15.10 -0.18 -15.61
CA SER A 84 -13.92 0.22 -16.39
C SER A 84 -14.13 1.50 -17.23
N ASN A 85 -15.39 1.87 -17.50
CA ASN A 85 -15.74 3.01 -18.34
C ASN A 85 -16.32 4.18 -17.56
N ASN A 86 -16.94 3.91 -16.40
CA ASN A 86 -17.60 4.91 -15.58
C ASN A 86 -17.10 4.75 -14.14
N TYR A 87 -16.31 5.71 -13.67
CA TYR A 87 -15.69 5.64 -12.35
C TYR A 87 -16.58 6.30 -11.30
N PHE A 88 -16.49 5.84 -10.06
CA PHE A 88 -17.02 6.58 -8.93
C PHE A 88 -16.03 7.68 -8.53
N GLU A 89 -16.33 8.94 -8.87
CA GLU A 89 -15.52 10.12 -8.53
C GLU A 89 -16.03 10.84 -7.27
N GLY A 90 -17.15 10.40 -6.69
CA GLY A 90 -17.70 10.93 -5.44
C GLY A 90 -17.04 10.43 -4.16
N THR A 91 -17.49 10.95 -3.03
CA THR A 91 -17.03 10.54 -1.69
C THR A 91 -18.11 9.76 -0.95
N LEU A 92 -17.84 8.53 -0.52
CA LEU A 92 -18.70 7.77 0.39
C LEU A 92 -18.13 7.77 1.82
N PHE A 93 -18.86 8.38 2.75
CA PHE A 93 -18.63 8.21 4.18
C PHE A 93 -19.40 7.00 4.71
N GLY A 94 -18.69 5.95 5.09
CA GLY A 94 -19.25 4.80 5.78
C GLY A 94 -19.74 5.13 7.18
N ASN A 95 -19.23 6.19 7.83
CA ASN A 95 -19.61 6.62 9.17
C ASN A 95 -19.56 5.49 10.22
N ASN A 96 -18.61 4.56 10.08
CA ASN A 96 -18.47 3.33 10.86
C ASN A 96 -19.62 2.32 10.72
N HIS A 97 -20.50 2.48 9.74
CA HIS A 97 -21.51 1.49 9.40
C HIS A 97 -20.92 0.30 8.64
N THR A 98 -21.68 -0.79 8.66
CA THR A 98 -21.35 -2.04 7.98
C THR A 98 -22.23 -2.22 6.75
N ILE A 99 -21.62 -2.63 5.64
CA ILE A 99 -22.30 -3.28 4.52
C ILE A 99 -22.04 -4.78 4.66
N SER A 100 -23.09 -5.61 4.67
CA SER A 100 -22.97 -7.06 4.84
C SER A 100 -23.50 -7.85 3.65
N ASP A 101 -23.03 -9.10 3.56
CA ASP A 101 -23.60 -10.15 2.71
C ASP A 101 -23.55 -9.81 1.21
N LEU A 102 -22.50 -9.07 0.82
CA LEU A 102 -22.13 -8.85 -0.59
C LEU A 102 -21.95 -10.20 -1.29
N TYR A 103 -22.60 -10.41 -2.43
CA TYR A 103 -22.42 -11.63 -3.22
C TYR A 103 -22.03 -11.32 -4.66
N ILE A 104 -20.84 -11.80 -5.06
CA ILE A 104 -20.36 -11.79 -6.44
C ILE A 104 -19.74 -13.16 -6.72
N ASN A 105 -20.21 -13.84 -7.75
CA ASN A 105 -19.69 -15.08 -8.27
C ASN A 105 -19.75 -15.05 -9.80
N ILE A 106 -18.71 -14.48 -10.41
CA ILE A 106 -18.69 -14.24 -11.85
C ILE A 106 -17.45 -14.88 -12.49
N ASN A 107 -17.70 -15.80 -13.41
CA ASN A 107 -16.65 -16.41 -14.23
C ASN A 107 -16.79 -15.95 -15.68
N ASN A 108 -16.38 -14.70 -15.94
CA ASN A 108 -16.40 -14.11 -17.28
C ASN A 108 -15.22 -13.16 -17.50
N ASN A 109 -15.10 -12.61 -18.70
CA ASN A 109 -13.96 -11.76 -19.08
C ASN A 109 -14.04 -10.31 -18.55
N SER A 110 -14.98 -9.99 -17.65
CA SER A 110 -15.04 -8.67 -17.03
C SER A 110 -13.98 -8.54 -15.94
N ILE A 111 -13.48 -7.33 -15.77
CA ILE A 111 -12.16 -7.11 -15.16
C ILE A 111 -12.18 -6.62 -13.72
N TYR A 112 -13.28 -6.04 -13.23
CA TYR A 112 -13.31 -5.32 -11.96
C TYR A 112 -14.52 -5.71 -11.10
N TYR A 113 -14.29 -6.52 -10.06
CA TYR A 113 -15.33 -6.91 -9.11
C TYR A 113 -14.96 -6.69 -7.64
N GLY A 114 -15.91 -6.09 -6.94
CA GLY A 114 -15.90 -5.74 -5.53
C GLY A 114 -17.16 -4.94 -5.21
N LEU A 115 -17.27 -4.41 -3.99
CA LEU A 115 -18.35 -3.47 -3.68
C LEU A 115 -18.33 -2.29 -4.67
N PHE A 116 -17.16 -1.70 -4.86
CA PHE A 116 -16.84 -0.79 -5.95
C PHE A 116 -16.11 -1.54 -7.06
N GLY A 117 -16.48 -1.29 -8.32
CA GLY A 117 -15.71 -1.79 -9.46
C GLY A 117 -14.47 -0.93 -9.63
N HIS A 118 -14.64 0.39 -9.73
CA HIS A 118 -13.53 1.33 -9.92
C HIS A 118 -13.79 2.66 -9.21
N ILE A 119 -12.96 2.96 -8.20
CA ILE A 119 -12.90 4.28 -7.57
C ILE A 119 -11.99 5.18 -8.40
N GLY A 120 -12.55 6.30 -8.85
CA GLY A 120 -11.90 7.30 -9.69
C GLY A 120 -10.83 8.13 -8.97
N GLY A 121 -10.20 9.06 -9.67
CA GLY A 121 -9.07 9.84 -9.14
C GLY A 121 -9.43 10.81 -8.01
N HIS A 122 -10.68 11.28 -8.01
CA HIS A 122 -11.28 12.13 -6.98
C HIS A 122 -12.15 11.31 -6.02
N GLY A 123 -12.42 10.05 -6.36
CA GLY A 123 -13.25 9.16 -5.56
C GLY A 123 -12.63 8.83 -4.21
N ALA A 124 -13.46 8.73 -3.18
CA ALA A 124 -13.01 8.38 -1.85
C ALA A 124 -14.01 7.52 -1.06
N VAL A 125 -13.50 6.59 -0.26
CA VAL A 125 -14.30 5.76 0.66
C VAL A 125 -13.67 5.80 2.04
N TYR A 126 -14.47 6.17 3.04
CA TYR A 126 -14.04 6.32 4.43
C TYR A 126 -14.84 5.43 5.38
N ASP A 127 -14.23 5.00 6.48
CA ASP A 127 -14.90 4.51 7.69
C ASP A 127 -15.95 3.41 7.43
N LEU A 128 -15.66 2.51 6.49
CA LEU A 128 -16.59 1.47 6.04
C LEU A 128 -16.13 0.08 6.49
N THR A 129 -17.04 -0.72 7.02
CA THR A 129 -16.82 -2.15 7.22
C THR A 129 -17.61 -2.95 6.19
N LEU A 130 -16.93 -3.76 5.38
CA LEU A 130 -17.55 -4.85 4.61
C LEU A 130 -17.49 -6.13 5.44
N LYS A 131 -18.60 -6.87 5.54
CA LYS A 131 -18.70 -8.06 6.38
C LYS A 131 -19.45 -9.21 5.70
N ASN A 132 -19.03 -10.46 5.93
CA ASN A 132 -19.74 -11.67 5.49
C ASN A 132 -19.97 -11.77 3.97
N GLY A 133 -19.17 -11.10 3.16
CA GLY A 133 -19.30 -11.11 1.71
C GLY A 133 -18.55 -12.26 1.05
N TYR A 134 -19.01 -12.65 -0.14
CA TYR A 134 -18.33 -13.55 -1.06
C TYR A 134 -18.05 -12.82 -2.38
N VAL A 135 -16.78 -12.76 -2.80
CA VAL A 135 -16.37 -12.14 -4.06
C VAL A 135 -15.50 -13.13 -4.82
N TYR A 136 -16.00 -13.65 -5.93
CA TYR A 136 -15.26 -14.42 -6.91
C TYR A 136 -15.32 -13.76 -8.29
N SER A 137 -14.14 -13.54 -8.91
CA SER A 137 -14.04 -13.06 -10.29
C SER A 137 -12.85 -13.62 -11.07
N THR A 138 -12.86 -13.52 -12.40
CA THR A 138 -11.73 -14.01 -13.23
C THR A 138 -10.49 -13.11 -13.15
N PHE A 139 -10.62 -11.81 -12.88
CA PHE A 139 -9.52 -10.84 -12.99
C PHE A 139 -9.19 -10.11 -11.69
N TRP A 140 -9.59 -8.84 -11.53
CA TRP A 140 -9.30 -8.08 -10.33
C TRP A 140 -10.46 -8.21 -9.35
N SER A 141 -10.19 -8.85 -8.23
CA SER A 141 -11.13 -8.98 -7.12
C SER A 141 -10.65 -8.15 -5.92
N GLY A 142 -11.57 -7.40 -5.33
CA GLY A 142 -11.35 -6.77 -4.03
C GLY A 142 -12.61 -6.75 -3.18
N GLY A 143 -12.48 -6.77 -1.86
CA GLY A 143 -13.64 -6.61 -0.97
C GLY A 143 -14.29 -5.24 -1.16
N ILE A 144 -13.54 -4.17 -0.85
CA ILE A 144 -14.04 -2.79 -0.93
C ILE A 144 -14.04 -2.32 -2.39
N ALA A 145 -12.96 -2.49 -3.14
CA ALA A 145 -12.89 -2.04 -4.53
C ALA A 145 -12.10 -2.99 -5.42
N ALA A 146 -12.47 -3.19 -6.68
CA ALA A 146 -11.60 -3.94 -7.57
C ALA A 146 -10.36 -3.11 -7.98
N ALA A 147 -10.58 -1.84 -8.34
CA ALA A 147 -9.54 -0.88 -8.67
C ALA A 147 -9.69 0.44 -7.88
N ASN A 148 -8.57 0.95 -7.37
CA ASN A 148 -8.51 2.22 -6.63
C ASN A 148 -7.56 3.22 -7.31
N ASN A 149 -8.10 4.28 -7.91
CA ASN A 149 -7.35 5.46 -8.35
C ASN A 149 -7.44 6.62 -7.35
N GLY A 150 -8.28 6.49 -6.32
CA GLY A 150 -8.57 7.53 -5.34
C GLY A 150 -8.07 7.17 -3.94
N LEU A 151 -8.93 7.33 -2.95
CA LEU A 151 -8.61 7.09 -1.54
C LEU A 151 -9.53 6.04 -0.90
N ILE A 152 -8.93 5.02 -0.30
CA ILE A 152 -9.62 4.12 0.63
C ILE A 152 -9.00 4.31 2.01
N SER A 153 -9.78 4.80 2.97
CA SER A 153 -9.28 5.16 4.30
C SER A 153 -10.13 4.58 5.43
N ASN A 154 -9.48 4.00 6.43
CA ASN A 154 -10.14 3.44 7.62
C ASN A 154 -11.24 2.40 7.28
N CYS A 155 -11.01 1.61 6.23
CA CYS A 155 -11.92 0.56 5.80
C CYS A 155 -11.50 -0.82 6.31
N LYS A 156 -12.48 -1.69 6.54
CA LYS A 156 -12.26 -3.05 7.03
C LYS A 156 -13.00 -4.05 6.17
N ASN A 157 -12.35 -5.17 5.85
CA ASN A 157 -12.99 -6.32 5.25
C ASN A 157 -12.95 -7.49 6.25
N ILE A 158 -14.09 -7.98 6.73
CA ILE A 158 -14.18 -8.89 7.89
C ILE A 158 -15.05 -10.10 7.57
N ASN A 159 -14.51 -11.31 7.79
CA ASN A 159 -15.26 -12.55 7.58
C ASN A 159 -15.83 -12.68 6.15
N CYS A 160 -15.15 -12.07 5.18
CA CYS A 160 -15.46 -12.25 3.77
C CYS A 160 -14.52 -13.30 3.16
N VAL A 161 -14.85 -13.74 1.96
CA VAL A 161 -14.01 -14.59 1.12
C VAL A 161 -13.80 -13.86 -0.21
N VAL A 162 -12.54 -13.53 -0.52
CA VAL A 162 -12.17 -12.81 -1.75
C VAL A 162 -11.28 -13.70 -2.60
N GLU A 163 -11.83 -14.17 -3.71
CA GLU A 163 -11.24 -15.15 -4.59
C GLU A 163 -11.12 -14.59 -6.02
N SER A 164 -10.09 -15.06 -6.73
CA SER A 164 -9.95 -14.78 -8.15
C SER A 164 -9.21 -15.87 -8.88
N TRP A 165 -9.41 -15.95 -10.20
CA TRP A 165 -8.44 -16.63 -11.02
C TRP A 165 -7.12 -15.86 -11.07
N CYS A 166 -7.13 -14.58 -11.45
CA CYS A 166 -5.90 -13.82 -11.60
C CYS A 166 -5.46 -13.13 -10.29
N TYR A 167 -6.18 -12.12 -9.84
CA TYR A 167 -5.62 -11.12 -8.93
C TYR A 167 -6.59 -10.74 -7.81
N SER A 168 -6.27 -11.13 -6.58
CA SER A 168 -7.13 -10.87 -5.42
C SER A 168 -6.46 -9.98 -4.38
N GLY A 169 -7.21 -9.03 -3.85
CA GLY A 169 -6.81 -8.24 -2.70
C GLY A 169 -7.90 -8.15 -1.64
N GLY A 170 -7.55 -8.26 -0.37
CA GLY A 170 -8.57 -8.21 0.69
C GLY A 170 -9.32 -6.88 0.77
N ILE A 171 -8.65 -5.75 0.54
CA ILE A 171 -9.30 -4.42 0.45
C ILE A 171 -9.56 -4.05 -1.00
N CYS A 172 -8.54 -4.09 -1.86
CA CYS A 172 -8.75 -3.87 -3.28
C CYS A 172 -7.90 -4.75 -4.20
N GLY A 173 -8.36 -5.04 -5.43
CA GLY A 173 -7.57 -5.80 -6.38
C GLY A 173 -6.28 -5.09 -6.78
N ILE A 174 -6.39 -3.86 -7.31
CA ILE A 174 -5.27 -3.03 -7.74
C ILE A 174 -5.36 -1.63 -7.15
N ASN A 175 -4.25 -1.16 -6.59
CA ASN A 175 -4.11 0.17 -6.02
C ASN A 175 -3.19 1.05 -6.89
N PHE A 176 -3.72 2.13 -7.44
CA PHE A 176 -2.95 3.15 -8.16
C PHE A 176 -2.67 4.39 -7.31
N ASN A 177 -3.34 4.53 -6.16
CA ASN A 177 -3.24 5.72 -5.33
C ASN A 177 -3.20 5.32 -3.84
N THR A 178 -4.09 5.78 -2.98
CA THR A 178 -3.87 5.71 -1.53
C THR A 178 -4.80 4.73 -0.84
N ILE A 179 -4.21 3.83 -0.05
CA ILE A 179 -4.90 3.03 0.97
C ILE A 179 -4.27 3.34 2.32
N THR A 180 -5.08 3.72 3.30
CA THR A 180 -4.54 4.08 4.62
C THR A 180 -5.44 3.63 5.76
N ASN A 181 -4.84 3.19 6.86
CA ASN A 181 -5.56 2.77 8.08
C ASN A 181 -6.55 1.62 7.82
N CYS A 182 -6.31 0.78 6.81
CA CYS A 182 -7.23 -0.30 6.43
C CYS A 182 -6.84 -1.64 7.05
N SER A 183 -7.81 -2.52 7.27
CA SER A 183 -7.51 -3.87 7.77
C SER A 183 -8.28 -4.96 7.05
N ASN A 184 -7.56 -6.00 6.62
CA ASN A 184 -8.14 -7.22 6.11
C ASN A 184 -8.20 -8.31 7.18
N GLN A 185 -9.39 -8.85 7.38
CA GLN A 185 -9.72 -10.03 8.19
C GLN A 185 -10.58 -11.01 7.36
N ALA A 186 -10.53 -10.90 6.03
CA ALA A 186 -11.17 -11.80 5.08
C ALA A 186 -10.13 -12.77 4.49
N GLU A 187 -10.54 -13.99 4.19
CA GLU A 187 -9.69 -14.93 3.45
C GLU A 187 -9.48 -14.44 2.01
N VAL A 188 -8.23 -14.50 1.53
CA VAL A 188 -7.87 -14.05 0.18
C VAL A 188 -7.21 -15.20 -0.56
N SER A 189 -7.76 -15.57 -1.72
CA SER A 189 -7.20 -16.61 -2.57
C SER A 189 -7.13 -16.16 -4.03
N SER A 190 -6.09 -16.58 -4.75
CA SER A 190 -6.07 -16.48 -6.21
C SER A 190 -5.21 -17.55 -6.86
N VAL A 191 -5.34 -17.75 -8.18
CA VAL A 191 -4.34 -18.55 -8.90
C VAL A 191 -3.08 -17.72 -9.07
N LEU A 192 -3.12 -16.53 -9.68
CA LEU A 192 -1.87 -15.83 -10.00
C LEU A 192 -1.28 -15.05 -8.82
N CYS A 193 -1.98 -14.06 -8.26
CA CYS A 193 -1.34 -13.17 -7.28
C CYS A 193 -2.33 -12.60 -6.26
N SER A 194 -1.97 -12.75 -4.98
CA SER A 194 -2.80 -12.37 -3.84
C SER A 194 -2.09 -11.38 -2.92
N GLY A 195 -2.86 -10.44 -2.38
CA GLY A 195 -2.40 -9.58 -1.30
C GLY A 195 -3.46 -9.39 -0.21
N GLY A 196 -3.04 -9.30 1.05
CA GLY A 196 -4.00 -9.09 2.13
C GLY A 196 -4.69 -7.73 2.06
N ILE A 197 -3.99 -6.68 1.61
CA ILE A 197 -4.58 -5.37 1.34
C ILE A 197 -4.90 -5.23 -0.15
N CYS A 198 -3.90 -5.40 -1.02
CA CYS A 198 -4.14 -5.40 -2.47
C CYS A 198 -3.26 -6.35 -3.25
N SER A 199 -3.70 -6.86 -4.40
CA SER A 199 -2.85 -7.70 -5.25
C SER A 199 -1.66 -6.91 -5.80
N TYR A 200 -1.93 -5.79 -6.49
CA TYR A 200 -0.90 -4.91 -7.04
C TYR A 200 -0.95 -3.52 -6.40
N ASN A 201 0.18 -3.06 -5.88
CA ASN A 201 0.36 -1.72 -5.36
C ASN A 201 1.25 -0.88 -6.27
N TYR A 202 0.65 0.09 -6.93
CA TYR A 202 1.34 1.12 -7.73
C TYR A 202 1.25 2.52 -7.11
N GLY A 203 0.65 2.62 -5.91
CA GLY A 203 0.52 3.84 -5.14
C GLY A 203 1.08 3.68 -3.74
N THR A 204 0.38 4.20 -2.74
CA THR A 204 0.78 4.22 -1.34
C THR A 204 -0.15 3.37 -0.48
N ILE A 205 0.42 2.51 0.36
CA ILE A 205 -0.29 1.79 1.43
C ILE A 205 0.36 2.15 2.75
N THR A 206 -0.42 2.68 3.68
CA THR A 206 0.08 3.10 5.00
C THR A 206 -0.78 2.58 6.13
N ASN A 207 -0.17 2.33 7.30
CA ASN A 207 -0.88 2.02 8.54
C ASN A 207 -1.91 0.88 8.39
N SER A 208 -1.64 -0.09 7.52
CA SER A 208 -2.63 -1.09 7.12
C SER A 208 -2.19 -2.49 7.51
N ALA A 209 -3.15 -3.36 7.82
CA ALA A 209 -2.86 -4.67 8.39
C ALA A 209 -3.64 -5.81 7.75
N ASN A 210 -2.96 -6.93 7.48
CA ASN A 210 -3.59 -8.19 7.20
C ASN A 210 -3.58 -9.11 8.43
N LYS A 211 -4.74 -9.71 8.71
CA LYS A 211 -5.00 -10.56 9.86
C LYS A 211 -5.72 -11.86 9.49
N SER A 212 -5.80 -12.19 8.20
CA SER A 212 -6.36 -13.47 7.74
C SER A 212 -5.40 -14.19 6.79
N ALA A 213 -5.63 -15.49 6.59
CA ALA A 213 -4.81 -16.31 5.72
C ALA A 213 -4.89 -15.84 4.26
N ILE A 214 -3.77 -15.99 3.55
CA ILE A 214 -3.67 -15.69 2.13
C ILE A 214 -3.11 -16.91 1.42
N THR A 215 -3.77 -17.31 0.33
CA THR A 215 -3.30 -18.37 -0.56
C THR A 215 -3.13 -17.84 -1.98
N ALA A 216 -2.06 -18.26 -2.68
CA ALA A 216 -1.90 -18.02 -4.11
C ALA A 216 -1.07 -19.13 -4.78
N ASN A 217 -0.93 -19.14 -6.11
CA ASN A 217 0.11 -19.92 -6.79
C ASN A 217 1.40 -19.09 -6.92
N GLU A 218 1.30 -17.83 -7.31
CA GLU A 218 2.44 -16.92 -7.50
C GLU A 218 2.23 -15.63 -6.67
N GLY A 219 3.23 -14.75 -6.65
CA GLY A 219 3.16 -13.36 -6.15
C GLY A 219 2.24 -13.18 -4.95
N CYS A 220 2.67 -13.59 -3.76
CA CYS A 220 1.81 -13.60 -2.59
C CYS A 220 2.42 -12.81 -1.43
N GLY A 221 1.70 -11.82 -0.92
CA GLY A 221 2.17 -11.13 0.27
C GLY A 221 1.11 -10.59 1.21
N GLY A 222 1.52 -10.40 2.47
CA GLY A 222 0.61 -10.03 3.55
C GLY A 222 -0.08 -8.69 3.31
N ILE A 223 0.62 -7.74 2.71
CA ILE A 223 0.06 -6.45 2.30
C ILE A 223 -0.25 -6.47 0.82
N CYS A 224 0.72 -6.84 -0.02
CA CYS A 224 0.49 -6.97 -1.45
C CYS A 224 1.22 -8.14 -2.13
N GLY A 225 0.73 -8.54 -3.29
CA GLY A 225 1.46 -9.48 -4.14
C GLY A 225 2.63 -8.82 -4.86
N TYR A 226 2.40 -7.69 -5.54
CA TYR A 226 3.44 -6.88 -6.20
C TYR A 226 3.42 -5.43 -5.71
N ASN A 227 4.57 -4.94 -5.22
CA ASN A 227 4.78 -3.55 -4.84
C ASN A 227 5.62 -2.82 -5.90
N GLY A 228 4.99 -2.01 -6.74
CA GLY A 228 5.61 -1.33 -7.87
C GLY A 228 5.80 -2.24 -9.09
N GLY A 229 6.57 -1.74 -10.05
CA GLY A 229 6.90 -2.44 -11.30
C GLY A 229 6.35 -1.71 -12.53
N PHE A 230 6.29 -2.42 -13.66
CA PHE A 230 5.76 -1.89 -14.91
C PHE A 230 4.24 -2.04 -14.95
N ALA A 231 3.53 -0.92 -15.06
CA ALA A 231 2.13 -0.93 -15.45
C ALA A 231 2.03 -0.71 -16.96
N ASN A 232 1.39 -1.64 -17.68
CA ASN A 232 0.96 -1.37 -19.06
C ASN A 232 -0.31 -0.52 -19.00
N ILE A 233 -0.14 0.80 -19.14
CA ILE A 233 -1.22 1.75 -19.30
C ILE A 233 -1.08 2.29 -20.71
N ASP A 234 -2.09 2.09 -21.56
CA ASP A 234 -2.17 2.62 -22.92
C ASP A 234 -0.98 2.27 -23.83
N ASN A 235 -0.49 1.03 -23.76
CA ASN A 235 0.70 0.57 -24.52
C ASN A 235 1.99 1.35 -24.20
N CYS A 236 2.03 2.07 -23.07
CA CYS A 236 3.23 2.71 -22.55
C CYS A 236 3.67 1.99 -21.27
N TYR A 237 4.88 1.43 -21.28
CA TYR A 237 5.50 0.84 -20.09
C TYR A 237 5.96 1.95 -19.15
N ASN A 238 5.07 2.34 -18.23
CA ASN A 238 5.42 3.31 -17.19
C ASN A 238 5.88 2.56 -15.93
N VAL A 239 7.08 2.86 -15.46
CA VAL A 239 7.57 2.40 -14.15
C VAL A 239 6.73 3.10 -13.08
N ARG A 240 5.98 2.32 -12.31
CA ARG A 240 5.26 2.79 -11.13
C ARG A 240 5.95 2.27 -9.87
N ILE A 241 6.13 3.15 -8.91
CA ILE A 241 6.82 2.84 -7.66
C ILE A 241 5.76 2.70 -6.57
N GLY A 242 5.61 1.50 -6.04
CA GLY A 242 4.77 1.25 -4.88
C GLY A 242 5.46 1.67 -3.58
N PHE A 243 4.70 2.19 -2.63
CA PHE A 243 5.18 2.59 -1.30
C PHE A 243 4.34 1.91 -0.22
N ILE A 244 5.01 1.18 0.67
CA ILE A 244 4.41 0.52 1.84
C ILE A 244 5.09 1.05 3.09
N ASP A 245 4.33 1.60 4.03
CA ASP A 245 4.87 2.17 5.27
C ASP A 245 3.98 1.88 6.48
N ASN A 246 4.60 1.42 7.56
CA ASN A 246 3.92 1.09 8.82
C ASN A 246 2.78 0.07 8.65
N CYS A 247 3.05 -0.99 7.87
CA CYS A 247 2.07 -2.04 7.62
C CYS A 247 2.46 -3.35 8.29
N SER A 248 1.48 -4.18 8.62
CA SER A 248 1.72 -5.44 9.34
C SER A 248 0.95 -6.63 8.77
N ASN A 249 1.60 -7.79 8.71
CA ASN A 249 0.94 -9.06 8.52
C ASN A 249 1.04 -9.91 9.79
N THR A 250 -0.06 -10.48 10.26
CA THR A 250 -0.06 -11.36 11.45
C THR A 250 -0.53 -12.78 11.16
N SER A 251 -0.81 -13.10 9.91
CA SER A 251 -1.46 -14.36 9.53
C SER A 251 -0.68 -15.10 8.47
N SER A 252 -0.89 -16.41 8.43
CA SER A 252 -0.11 -17.30 7.58
C SER A 252 -0.29 -17.02 6.09
N ILE A 253 0.79 -17.15 5.33
CA ILE A 253 0.79 -17.00 3.87
C ILE A 253 1.28 -18.30 3.24
N MET A 254 0.54 -18.79 2.25
CA MET A 254 0.91 -19.96 1.47
C MET A 254 0.88 -19.64 -0.04
N ALA A 255 1.97 -19.89 -0.75
CA ALA A 255 1.93 -19.98 -2.21
C ALA A 255 3.05 -20.86 -2.78
N ASN A 256 3.21 -20.91 -4.10
CA ASN A 256 4.32 -21.63 -4.72
C ASN A 256 5.50 -20.72 -5.06
N GLU A 257 5.29 -19.53 -5.62
CA GLU A 257 6.39 -18.64 -6.06
C GLU A 257 6.26 -17.20 -5.54
N LYS A 258 7.40 -16.53 -5.28
CA LYS A 258 7.50 -15.10 -4.93
C LYS A 258 6.61 -14.73 -3.74
N ILE A 259 6.99 -15.22 -2.57
CA ILE A 259 6.22 -15.08 -1.34
C ILE A 259 6.94 -14.21 -0.34
N GLY A 260 6.24 -13.21 0.18
CA GLY A 260 6.74 -12.36 1.25
C GLY A 260 5.72 -12.10 2.34
N GLY A 261 6.17 -11.97 3.58
CA GLY A 261 5.26 -11.56 4.66
C GLY A 261 4.63 -10.18 4.48
N ILE A 262 5.27 -9.28 3.73
CA ILE A 262 4.72 -7.97 3.37
C ILE A 262 4.37 -7.91 1.88
N ALA A 263 5.34 -8.18 1.01
CA ALA A 263 5.14 -8.13 -0.44
C ALA A 263 5.62 -9.43 -1.11
N GLY A 264 4.86 -10.05 -2.01
CA GLY A 264 5.36 -11.20 -2.77
C GLY A 264 6.60 -10.83 -3.61
N ARG A 265 6.48 -9.71 -4.33
CA ARG A 265 7.55 -9.03 -5.04
C ARG A 265 7.58 -7.54 -4.70
N ASN A 266 8.79 -7.00 -4.55
CA ASN A 266 9.04 -5.60 -4.28
C ASN A 266 9.94 -4.95 -5.35
N ASP A 267 9.39 -4.04 -6.12
CA ASP A 267 10.08 -3.11 -7.03
C ASP A 267 9.92 -1.65 -6.55
N GLY A 268 9.49 -1.45 -5.30
CA GLY A 268 9.20 -0.15 -4.70
C GLY A 268 9.88 0.00 -3.34
N PHE A 269 9.21 0.66 -2.40
CA PHE A 269 9.68 0.86 -1.04
C PHE A 269 8.81 0.10 -0.05
N ILE A 270 9.47 -0.59 0.89
CA ILE A 270 8.87 -1.15 2.10
C ILE A 270 9.59 -0.54 3.30
N VAL A 271 8.85 0.14 4.16
CA VAL A 271 9.40 0.88 5.30
C VAL A 271 8.58 0.57 6.55
N ASN A 272 9.22 0.50 7.72
CA ASN A 272 8.57 0.38 9.03
C ASN A 272 7.56 -0.79 9.12
N SER A 273 7.75 -1.86 8.36
CA SER A 273 6.72 -2.88 8.17
C SER A 273 7.11 -4.21 8.82
N MET A 274 6.12 -4.94 9.33
CA MET A 274 6.35 -6.14 10.14
C MET A 274 5.56 -7.34 9.66
N ASN A 275 6.23 -8.48 9.48
CA ASN A 275 5.59 -9.77 9.36
C ASN A 275 5.70 -10.58 10.67
N ASN A 276 4.57 -11.03 11.19
CA ASN A 276 4.44 -12.00 12.28
C ASN A 276 3.72 -13.29 11.83
N GLY A 277 3.20 -13.32 10.60
CA GLY A 277 2.57 -14.52 10.05
C GLY A 277 3.59 -15.53 9.55
N ASP A 278 3.30 -16.82 9.73
CA ASP A 278 4.12 -17.89 9.17
C ASP A 278 4.04 -17.91 7.64
N ILE A 279 5.18 -18.11 6.99
CA ILE A 279 5.34 -18.09 5.55
C ILE A 279 5.70 -19.49 5.06
N ASN A 280 4.88 -20.05 4.17
CA ASN A 280 5.08 -21.39 3.61
C ASN A 280 5.05 -21.34 2.08
N GLY A 281 6.22 -21.46 1.46
CA GLY A 281 6.41 -21.32 0.03
C GLY A 281 7.19 -22.45 -0.62
N VAL A 282 7.26 -22.46 -1.96
CA VAL A 282 8.11 -23.38 -2.71
C VAL A 282 9.39 -22.68 -3.17
N GLN A 283 9.28 -21.60 -3.95
CA GLN A 283 10.40 -20.84 -4.54
C GLN A 283 10.31 -19.35 -4.22
N HIS A 284 11.47 -18.69 -4.06
CA HIS A 284 11.59 -17.25 -3.77
C HIS A 284 10.77 -16.84 -2.54
N VAL A 285 11.17 -17.33 -1.38
CA VAL A 285 10.41 -17.20 -0.14
C VAL A 285 11.15 -16.28 0.84
N GLY A 286 10.54 -15.16 1.20
CA GLY A 286 11.10 -14.17 2.11
C GLY A 286 10.16 -13.87 3.28
N GLY A 287 10.71 -13.51 4.43
CA GLY A 287 9.87 -13.04 5.55
C GLY A 287 9.27 -11.64 5.33
N ILE A 288 9.93 -10.78 4.55
CA ILE A 288 9.38 -9.48 4.12
C ILE A 288 8.99 -9.53 2.64
N THR A 289 9.92 -9.92 1.75
CA THR A 289 9.64 -10.06 0.32
C THR A 289 10.23 -11.31 -0.30
N GLY A 290 9.46 -12.00 -1.14
CA GLY A 290 9.96 -13.19 -1.85
C GLY A 290 10.98 -12.82 -2.92
N TYR A 291 10.66 -11.78 -3.69
CA TYR A 291 11.49 -11.28 -4.78
C TYR A 291 11.70 -9.76 -4.65
N ASN A 292 12.94 -9.29 -4.63
CA ASN A 292 13.27 -7.88 -4.41
C ASN A 292 14.05 -7.27 -5.59
N GLY A 293 13.35 -6.50 -6.43
CA GLY A 293 13.88 -5.80 -7.60
C GLY A 293 13.99 -6.68 -8.83
N GLY A 294 13.28 -6.33 -9.91
CA GLY A 294 13.40 -6.97 -11.22
C GLY A 294 12.94 -6.11 -12.40
N PHE A 295 13.67 -6.24 -13.51
CA PHE A 295 13.55 -5.53 -14.80
C PHE A 295 13.98 -4.05 -14.83
N ASP A 296 14.90 -3.74 -15.75
CA ASP A 296 15.25 -2.39 -16.25
C ASP A 296 15.59 -1.30 -15.21
N GLY A 297 16.36 -1.65 -14.18
CA GLY A 297 16.97 -0.66 -13.28
C GLY A 297 16.05 -0.12 -12.18
N VAL A 298 14.93 -0.78 -11.92
CA VAL A 298 14.08 -0.51 -10.75
C VAL A 298 14.63 -1.25 -9.52
N THR A 299 14.74 -0.56 -8.40
CA THR A 299 15.35 -1.04 -7.15
C THR A 299 14.29 -1.24 -6.09
N GLY A 300 14.22 -2.43 -5.50
CA GLY A 300 13.33 -2.72 -4.37
C GLY A 300 14.00 -2.35 -3.05
N ASN A 301 13.57 -1.28 -2.41
CA ASN A 301 14.16 -0.80 -1.16
C ASN A 301 13.37 -1.29 0.06
N ILE A 302 14.08 -1.75 1.08
CA ILE A 302 13.49 -2.24 2.33
C ILE A 302 14.22 -1.60 3.51
N SER A 303 13.48 -0.97 4.42
CA SER A 303 14.09 -0.37 5.61
C SER A 303 13.22 -0.48 6.85
N ASN A 304 13.86 -0.49 8.02
CA ASN A 304 13.19 -0.50 9.34
C ASN A 304 12.09 -1.57 9.47
N SER A 305 12.29 -2.74 8.84
CA SER A 305 11.25 -3.74 8.67
C SER A 305 11.66 -5.06 9.30
N SER A 306 10.70 -5.83 9.81
CA SER A 306 10.99 -7.02 10.60
C SER A 306 10.13 -8.21 10.26
N ASN A 307 10.72 -9.39 10.39
CA ASN A 307 10.03 -10.65 10.25
C ASN A 307 10.24 -11.52 11.50
N ILE A 308 9.17 -11.87 12.20
CA ILE A 308 9.22 -12.79 13.35
C ILE A 308 8.45 -14.08 13.10
N GLY A 309 7.64 -14.15 12.03
CA GLY A 309 6.97 -15.38 11.59
C GLY A 309 7.95 -16.37 10.96
N ASN A 310 7.70 -17.68 11.08
CA ASN A 310 8.57 -18.72 10.50
C ASN A 310 8.57 -18.63 8.97
N VAL A 311 9.71 -18.91 8.34
CA VAL A 311 9.82 -18.91 6.86
C VAL A 311 10.25 -20.29 6.40
N ILE A 312 9.37 -20.97 5.67
CA ILE A 312 9.58 -22.31 5.14
C ILE A 312 9.54 -22.25 3.62
N GLY A 313 10.64 -22.60 2.97
CA GLY A 313 10.73 -22.84 1.53
C GLY A 313 10.97 -24.32 1.22
N ARG A 314 10.38 -24.84 0.14
CA ARG A 314 10.52 -26.25 -0.25
C ARG A 314 11.50 -26.51 -1.39
N ASP A 315 11.91 -25.50 -2.13
CA ASP A 315 12.81 -25.64 -3.27
C ASP A 315 14.00 -24.69 -3.22
N THR A 316 13.95 -23.56 -3.92
CA THR A 316 15.07 -22.62 -4.06
C THR A 316 14.82 -21.23 -3.49
N LEU A 317 15.89 -20.63 -2.91
CA LEU A 317 15.99 -19.21 -2.55
C LEU A 317 15.03 -18.77 -1.43
N THR A 318 15.39 -19.17 -0.21
CA THR A 318 14.63 -18.83 1.01
C THR A 318 15.46 -17.96 1.94
N GLY A 319 14.91 -16.80 2.34
CA GLY A 319 15.55 -15.91 3.29
C GLY A 319 14.60 -15.38 4.36
N GLY A 320 15.13 -15.06 5.54
CA GLY A 320 14.32 -14.51 6.63
C GLY A 320 13.76 -13.11 6.35
N ILE A 321 14.37 -12.33 5.46
CA ILE A 321 13.86 -11.03 5.01
C ILE A 321 13.52 -11.08 3.52
N VAL A 322 14.48 -11.48 2.68
CA VAL A 322 14.34 -11.52 1.22
C VAL A 322 14.58 -12.93 0.69
N GLY A 323 13.70 -13.45 -0.15
CA GLY A 323 13.95 -14.73 -0.84
C GLY A 323 15.06 -14.61 -1.88
N TYR A 324 14.85 -13.74 -2.86
CA TYR A 324 15.78 -13.41 -3.95
C TYR A 324 15.83 -11.90 -4.17
N GLY A 325 17.00 -11.34 -4.50
CA GLY A 325 17.14 -9.92 -4.82
C GLY A 325 18.13 -9.62 -5.95
N ASN A 326 17.97 -8.48 -6.62
CA ASN A 326 18.90 -7.98 -7.63
C ASN A 326 19.84 -6.88 -7.07
N HIS A 327 21.00 -6.69 -7.71
CA HIS A 327 22.22 -6.00 -7.25
C HIS A 327 22.10 -4.51 -6.89
N ALA A 328 20.95 -3.86 -7.12
CA ALA A 328 20.77 -2.41 -6.96
C ALA A 328 19.82 -2.01 -5.82
N SER A 329 19.28 -2.99 -5.09
CA SER A 329 18.33 -2.77 -3.99
C SER A 329 19.00 -2.44 -2.66
N GLU A 330 18.50 -1.44 -1.91
CA GLU A 330 18.99 -1.11 -0.57
C GLU A 330 18.15 -1.79 0.51
N ILE A 331 18.80 -2.52 1.40
CA ILE A 331 18.17 -3.21 2.53
C ILE A 331 18.94 -2.85 3.80
N TYR A 332 18.32 -2.08 4.70
CA TYR A 332 18.99 -1.63 5.93
C TYR A 332 18.03 -1.59 7.13
N ASN A 333 18.55 -1.74 8.35
CA ASN A 333 17.74 -1.80 9.58
C ASN A 333 16.62 -2.86 9.53
N VAL A 334 16.94 -4.06 9.04
CA VAL A 334 16.00 -5.18 8.98
C VAL A 334 16.28 -6.22 10.06
N TYR A 335 15.24 -6.84 10.61
CA TYR A 335 15.33 -7.78 11.74
C TYR A 335 14.57 -9.08 11.47
N THR A 336 15.17 -10.22 11.84
CA THR A 336 14.49 -11.51 11.79
C THR A 336 14.82 -12.38 13.00
N ASP A 337 13.79 -12.91 13.69
CA ASP A 337 13.92 -13.77 14.90
C ASP A 337 13.29 -15.15 14.74
N ASN A 338 13.12 -15.55 13.49
CA ASN A 338 12.35 -16.72 13.15
C ASN A 338 13.24 -17.89 12.75
N ASN A 339 12.64 -19.08 12.74
CA ASN A 339 13.26 -20.21 12.07
C ASN A 339 13.07 -20.09 10.56
N VAL A 340 14.18 -20.16 9.82
CA VAL A 340 14.21 -20.16 8.35
C VAL A 340 14.64 -21.54 7.89
N TYR A 341 13.76 -22.23 7.17
CA TYR A 341 14.00 -23.58 6.66
C TYR A 341 13.91 -23.60 5.13
N CYS A 342 14.90 -24.16 4.44
CA CYS A 342 14.74 -24.59 3.04
C CYS A 342 15.10 -26.07 2.92
N LEU A 343 14.25 -26.84 2.24
CA LEU A 343 14.40 -28.30 2.18
C LEU A 343 15.44 -28.77 1.14
N ASN A 344 15.68 -28.01 0.07
CA ASN A 344 16.39 -28.53 -1.12
C ASN A 344 17.53 -27.64 -1.68
N SER A 345 17.90 -26.49 -1.06
CA SER A 345 18.94 -25.59 -1.60
C SER A 345 19.50 -24.53 -0.62
N SER A 346 20.26 -23.55 -1.15
CA SER A 346 20.83 -22.38 -0.47
C SER A 346 19.83 -21.70 0.48
N THR A 347 20.16 -21.73 1.77
CA THR A 347 19.48 -20.95 2.81
C THR A 347 20.37 -19.82 3.25
N SER A 348 19.80 -18.65 3.49
CA SER A 348 20.44 -17.71 4.40
C SER A 348 19.41 -17.08 5.31
N LYS A 349 19.84 -16.74 6.53
CA LYS A 349 18.94 -16.14 7.52
C LYS A 349 18.40 -14.77 7.06
N TYR A 350 19.01 -14.10 6.08
CA TYR A 350 18.59 -12.78 5.60
C TYR A 350 18.12 -12.79 4.14
N ILE A 351 18.95 -13.34 3.25
CA ILE A 351 18.73 -13.34 1.79
C ILE A 351 19.10 -14.69 1.18
N GLY A 352 18.17 -15.42 0.53
CA GLY A 352 18.39 -16.80 0.06
C GLY A 352 19.58 -17.04 -0.88
N GLU A 353 19.97 -16.04 -1.68
CA GLU A 353 21.28 -15.91 -2.35
C GLU A 353 21.77 -14.45 -2.25
N GLU A 354 23.09 -14.21 -2.16
CA GLU A 354 23.67 -12.85 -2.05
C GLU A 354 23.31 -11.95 -3.24
N ILE A 355 23.18 -10.62 -3.03
CA ILE A 355 24.07 -9.55 -3.58
C ILE A 355 23.49 -8.15 -3.26
N GLY A 356 24.25 -7.32 -2.52
CA GLY A 356 23.95 -5.91 -2.19
C GLY A 356 24.69 -5.46 -0.91
N GLN A 357 25.09 -4.18 -0.79
CA GLN A 357 25.92 -3.66 0.30
C GLN A 357 25.23 -3.87 1.67
N LYS A 358 25.84 -4.71 2.53
CA LYS A 358 25.31 -5.12 3.85
C LYS A 358 25.71 -4.11 4.93
N ASP A 359 25.06 -2.95 4.97
CA ASP A 359 25.20 -2.04 6.10
C ASP A 359 24.09 -2.33 7.12
N ASN A 360 24.46 -2.76 8.34
CA ASN A 360 23.55 -2.90 9.51
C ASN A 360 22.48 -4.03 9.48
N CYS A 361 22.80 -5.23 8.98
CA CYS A 361 21.98 -6.43 9.15
C CYS A 361 22.42 -7.22 10.41
N PHE A 362 21.53 -7.43 11.40
CA PHE A 362 21.91 -8.04 12.69
C PHE A 362 21.17 -9.35 13.01
N ILE A 363 21.91 -10.36 13.50
CA ILE A 363 21.38 -11.60 14.11
C ILE A 363 21.29 -11.38 15.62
N ILE A 364 20.08 -11.49 16.17
CA ILE A 364 19.90 -11.83 17.58
C ILE A 364 19.32 -13.25 17.61
N ILE A 365 19.90 -14.13 18.40
CA ILE A 365 19.33 -15.42 18.76
C ILE A 365 18.70 -15.19 20.12
N GLN A 366 17.37 -15.35 20.28
CA GLN A 366 16.75 -15.33 21.61
C GLN A 366 17.27 -16.51 22.45
N PRO A 367 17.88 -16.27 23.62
CA PRO A 367 18.09 -17.30 24.63
C PRO A 367 16.86 -17.42 25.54
N ASP A 368 16.68 -18.58 26.15
CA ASP A 368 15.49 -19.01 26.92
C ASP A 368 15.18 -18.20 28.20
N ASN A 369 15.89 -17.10 28.53
CA ASN A 369 15.56 -16.21 29.64
C ASN A 369 16.09 -14.77 29.51
N SER A 370 15.57 -13.87 30.36
CA SER A 370 15.90 -12.44 30.41
C SER A 370 17.31 -12.11 30.89
N GLU A 371 17.95 -12.96 31.71
CA GLU A 371 19.34 -12.75 32.15
C GLU A 371 20.35 -12.95 31.00
N ALA A 372 20.06 -13.87 30.08
CA ALA A 372 20.87 -14.12 28.90
C ALA A 372 20.72 -13.00 27.84
N LEU A 373 19.57 -12.30 27.79
CA LEU A 373 19.36 -11.12 26.95
C LEU A 373 20.31 -9.96 27.32
N TYR A 374 20.49 -9.69 28.62
CA TYR A 374 21.46 -8.68 29.09
C TYR A 374 22.91 -9.10 28.80
N SER A 375 23.24 -10.39 28.99
CA SER A 375 24.56 -10.94 28.67
C SER A 375 24.91 -10.81 27.17
N ILE A 376 23.93 -10.99 26.28
CA ILE A 376 24.13 -10.87 24.83
C ILE A 376 24.31 -9.42 24.40
N ALA A 377 23.49 -8.50 24.93
CA ALA A 377 23.65 -7.07 24.67
C ALA A 377 25.04 -6.57 25.12
N ASP A 378 25.52 -7.03 26.28
CA ASP A 378 26.86 -6.69 26.78
C ASP A 378 27.99 -7.31 25.93
N GLN A 379 27.86 -8.57 25.50
CA GLN A 379 28.85 -9.21 24.61
C GLN A 379 28.90 -8.57 23.21
N LEU A 380 27.75 -8.20 22.63
CA LEU A 380 27.66 -7.46 21.38
C LEU A 380 28.30 -6.07 21.51
N ASN A 381 28.00 -5.35 22.59
CA ASN A 381 28.61 -4.05 22.87
C ASN A 381 30.13 -4.17 23.09
N GLN A 382 30.62 -5.23 23.75
CA GLN A 382 32.05 -5.51 23.91
C GLN A 382 32.73 -5.86 22.58
N TRP A 383 32.10 -6.66 21.73
CA TRP A 383 32.62 -6.98 20.39
C TRP A 383 32.68 -5.75 19.48
N ILE A 384 31.66 -4.87 19.55
CA ILE A 384 31.66 -3.56 18.88
C ILE A 384 32.84 -2.72 19.35
N ASP A 385 33.06 -2.65 20.67
CA ASP A 385 34.17 -1.93 21.28
C ASP A 385 35.56 -2.48 20.87
N MET A 386 35.63 -3.69 20.31
CA MET A 386 36.85 -4.32 19.79
C MET A 386 37.09 -4.11 18.28
N GLN A 387 36.16 -3.49 17.54
CA GLN A 387 36.33 -3.24 16.10
C GLN A 387 37.28 -2.07 15.82
N SER A 388 37.80 -1.98 14.59
CA SER A 388 38.69 -0.88 14.17
C SER A 388 37.98 0.48 14.13
N ASP A 389 36.65 0.48 14.02
CA ASP A 389 35.80 1.67 14.11
C ASP A 389 34.48 1.35 14.85
N PRO A 390 34.51 1.32 16.20
CA PRO A 390 33.37 0.96 17.04
C PRO A 390 32.16 1.90 16.88
N ASP A 391 32.40 3.16 16.48
CA ASP A 391 31.39 4.21 16.41
C ASP A 391 30.52 4.12 15.13
N SER A 392 30.88 3.26 14.18
CA SER A 392 30.08 2.92 12.99
C SER A 392 28.94 1.92 13.27
N TYR A 393 28.85 1.38 14.49
CA TYR A 393 27.86 0.36 14.86
C TYR A 393 26.89 0.87 15.95
N LEU A 394 25.61 0.51 15.84
CA LEU A 394 24.62 0.79 16.90
C LEU A 394 24.91 -0.09 18.13
N LYS A 395 24.88 0.52 19.34
CA LYS A 395 24.93 -0.22 20.61
C LYS A 395 23.54 -0.75 20.97
N TRP A 396 23.45 -1.66 21.93
CA TRP A 396 22.18 -2.34 22.26
C TRP A 396 21.81 -2.14 23.74
N LYS A 397 20.52 -1.94 24.03
CA LYS A 397 19.92 -1.93 25.38
C LYS A 397 18.82 -2.96 25.46
N VAL A 398 18.67 -3.58 26.62
CA VAL A 398 17.46 -4.33 26.93
C VAL A 398 16.53 -3.45 27.76
N MET A 399 15.26 -3.36 27.38
CA MET A 399 14.18 -2.74 28.16
C MET A 399 12.93 -3.64 28.06
N ASP A 400 12.19 -3.82 29.15
CA ASP A 400 10.91 -4.56 29.14
C ASP A 400 10.93 -5.94 28.43
N ASN A 401 12.06 -6.67 28.54
CA ASN A 401 12.33 -7.96 27.85
C ASN A 401 12.50 -7.90 26.32
N TYR A 402 12.69 -6.71 25.74
CA TYR A 402 13.02 -6.51 24.32
C TYR A 402 14.40 -5.87 24.17
N ILE A 403 15.11 -6.18 23.07
CA ILE A 403 16.38 -5.51 22.73
C ILE A 403 16.11 -4.33 21.79
N TYR A 404 16.63 -3.17 22.17
CA TYR A 404 16.60 -1.92 21.43
C TYR A 404 18.01 -1.56 20.99
N THR A 405 18.14 -0.90 19.84
CA THR A 405 19.37 -0.22 19.48
C THR A 405 19.43 1.15 20.18
N ILE A 406 20.55 1.44 20.83
CA ILE A 406 20.92 2.76 21.33
C ILE A 406 22.01 3.30 20.43
N ASN A 407 21.71 4.44 19.80
CA ASN A 407 22.76 5.22 19.19
C ASN A 407 23.59 5.88 20.33
N LYS A 408 24.93 5.76 20.32
CA LYS A 408 25.78 6.40 21.35
C LYS A 408 25.84 7.92 21.20
N TYR A 409 25.15 8.49 20.22
CA TYR A 409 24.92 9.93 20.20
C TYR A 409 23.89 10.29 21.27
N SER A 410 24.44 10.64 22.45
CA SER A 410 23.76 11.53 23.37
C SER A 410 23.13 12.66 22.58
N LEU A 411 21.92 13.02 22.97
CA LEU A 411 20.95 13.90 22.33
C LEU A 411 21.41 15.36 22.11
N SER A 412 22.71 15.62 21.88
CA SER A 412 23.29 16.97 21.79
C SER A 412 24.34 17.19 20.70
N SER A 413 24.77 16.19 19.91
CA SER A 413 25.80 16.44 18.87
C SER A 413 25.67 15.75 17.50
N LEU A 414 24.58 15.05 17.19
CA LEU A 414 24.25 14.69 15.80
C LEU A 414 22.75 14.73 15.59
N LYS A 415 22.32 15.57 14.65
CA LYS A 415 20.92 15.75 14.25
C LYS A 415 20.69 15.14 12.85
N ASP A 416 21.42 14.07 12.52
CA ASP A 416 21.57 13.57 11.15
C ASP A 416 21.40 12.04 11.10
N SER A 417 20.16 11.59 10.90
CA SER A 417 19.83 10.25 10.39
C SER A 417 18.39 10.29 9.88
N ILE A 418 18.22 10.36 8.56
CA ILE A 418 16.93 10.52 7.86
C ILE A 418 16.24 11.83 8.31
N SER A 419 16.04 12.80 7.42
CA SER A 419 15.01 13.78 7.75
C SER A 419 13.71 13.00 7.86
N SER A 420 13.16 12.84 9.07
CA SER A 420 11.77 12.46 9.27
C SER A 420 10.95 13.23 8.22
N PRO A 421 9.99 12.60 7.51
CA PRO A 421 9.25 13.29 6.46
C PRO A 421 8.78 14.62 7.01
N ILE A 422 9.30 15.71 6.44
CA ILE A 422 8.86 17.04 6.81
C ILE A 422 7.51 17.18 6.12
N SER A 423 6.44 16.86 6.83
CA SER A 423 5.07 16.98 6.35
C SER A 423 4.60 18.41 6.59
N GLN A 424 4.65 19.23 5.55
CA GLN A 424 3.97 20.53 5.52
C GLN A 424 3.50 20.79 4.10
N ASP A 425 2.27 21.29 3.97
CA ASP A 425 1.50 21.37 2.72
C ASP A 425 1.32 19.99 2.02
N ASP A 426 1.28 18.95 2.86
CA ASP A 426 1.19 17.52 2.53
C ASP A 426 2.29 16.95 1.61
N ILE A 427 3.36 17.71 1.34
CA ILE A 427 4.50 17.23 0.56
C ILE A 427 5.40 16.35 1.44
N LYS A 428 5.69 15.12 1.01
CA LYS A 428 6.66 14.24 1.66
C LYS A 428 7.99 14.30 0.91
N ILE A 429 9.06 14.66 1.63
CA ILE A 429 10.40 14.78 1.06
C ILE A 429 11.34 13.79 1.74
N TYR A 430 12.07 13.03 0.93
CA TYR A 430 13.06 12.06 1.37
C TYR A 430 14.36 12.25 0.61
N SER A 431 15.48 11.90 1.23
CA SER A 431 16.77 11.83 0.55
C SER A 431 17.38 10.45 0.72
N VAL A 432 17.84 9.85 -0.38
CA VAL A 432 18.54 8.57 -0.43
C VAL A 432 19.67 8.65 -1.47
N ASN A 433 20.93 8.39 -1.09
CA ASN A 433 22.10 8.26 -1.96
C ASN A 433 22.20 9.26 -3.13
N GLY A 434 22.33 10.55 -2.83
CA GLY A 434 22.47 11.61 -3.83
C GLY A 434 21.17 11.96 -4.55
N HIS A 435 20.03 11.43 -4.11
CA HIS A 435 18.73 11.69 -4.72
C HIS A 435 17.74 12.24 -3.71
N LEU A 436 17.00 13.25 -4.14
CA LEU A 436 15.86 13.82 -3.45
C LEU A 436 14.58 13.25 -4.07
N TYR A 437 13.69 12.72 -3.24
CA TYR A 437 12.39 12.20 -3.62
C TYR A 437 11.32 13.08 -3.02
N ILE A 438 10.43 13.60 -3.84
CA ILE A 438 9.36 14.51 -3.42
C ILE A 438 8.03 13.93 -3.87
N ILE A 439 7.13 13.68 -2.93
CA ILE A 439 5.74 13.27 -3.18
C ILE A 439 4.84 14.42 -2.77
N SER A 440 3.94 14.84 -3.65
CA SER A 440 2.93 15.84 -3.32
C SER A 440 1.56 15.29 -3.63
N PRO A 441 0.54 15.42 -2.75
CA PRO A 441 -0.79 14.92 -3.02
C PRO A 441 -1.60 15.78 -3.99
N THR A 442 -1.10 16.96 -4.34
CA THR A 442 -1.69 17.84 -5.35
C THR A 442 -0.63 18.20 -6.39
N ARG A 443 -1.09 18.67 -7.55
CA ARG A 443 -0.17 19.19 -8.58
C ARG A 443 0.32 20.56 -8.13
N GLN A 444 1.62 20.69 -7.88
CA GLN A 444 2.25 21.94 -7.45
C GLN A 444 3.71 22.02 -7.89
N SER A 445 4.28 23.22 -7.91
CA SER A 445 5.70 23.42 -8.21
C SER A 445 6.48 23.62 -6.91
N VAL A 446 7.63 22.97 -6.78
CA VAL A 446 8.54 23.11 -5.65
C VAL A 446 9.88 23.66 -6.12
N ASP A 447 10.36 24.68 -5.42
CA ASP A 447 11.70 25.24 -5.63
C ASP A 447 12.72 24.57 -4.70
N VAL A 448 13.87 24.23 -5.27
CA VAL A 448 15.05 23.70 -4.57
C VAL A 448 16.16 24.73 -4.62
N TYR A 449 16.66 25.11 -3.46
CA TYR A 449 17.79 26.02 -3.26
C TYR A 449 18.94 25.28 -2.58
N SER A 450 20.18 25.76 -2.74
CA SER A 450 21.29 25.38 -1.86
C SER A 450 21.22 26.14 -0.55
N VAL A 451 21.96 25.66 0.46
CA VAL A 451 21.98 26.26 1.81
C VAL A 451 22.48 27.71 1.86
N ASP A 452 23.21 28.16 0.84
CA ASP A 452 23.64 29.56 0.65
C ASP A 452 22.55 30.44 -0.02
N GLY A 453 21.36 29.89 -0.28
CA GLY A 453 20.20 30.59 -0.83
C GLY A 453 20.18 30.67 -2.36
N LYS A 454 21.11 30.02 -3.07
CA LYS A 454 21.11 30.01 -4.53
C LYS A 454 20.07 29.04 -5.07
N ALA A 455 19.25 29.48 -6.03
CA ALA A 455 18.29 28.61 -6.70
C ALA A 455 19.00 27.53 -7.52
N ILE A 456 18.64 26.26 -7.29
CA ILE A 456 19.20 25.09 -7.97
C ILE A 456 18.26 24.66 -9.10
N ARG A 457 16.98 24.42 -8.78
CA ARG A 457 15.99 23.92 -9.72
C ARG A 457 14.57 24.18 -9.23
N LYS A 458 13.66 24.47 -10.17
CA LYS A 458 12.20 24.41 -9.96
C LYS A 458 11.67 23.09 -10.51
N ILE A 459 10.84 22.40 -9.76
CA ILE A 459 10.28 21.09 -10.12
C ILE A 459 8.77 21.17 -10.13
N ASP A 460 8.15 20.73 -11.23
CA ASP A 460 6.71 20.53 -11.29
C ASP A 460 6.37 19.12 -10.81
N LEU A 461 5.68 19.04 -9.68
CA LEU A 461 5.22 17.79 -9.09
C LEU A 461 3.85 17.44 -9.66
N LEU A 462 3.69 16.17 -10.06
CA LEU A 462 2.40 15.61 -10.38
C LEU A 462 1.72 15.15 -9.08
N SER A 463 0.40 15.29 -9.03
CA SER A 463 -0.42 14.83 -7.90
C SER A 463 -0.18 13.34 -7.61
N ASN A 464 0.12 13.03 -6.35
CA ASN A 464 0.43 11.73 -5.76
C ASN A 464 1.55 10.93 -6.46
N ALA A 465 2.37 11.59 -7.28
CA ALA A 465 3.52 10.98 -7.93
C ALA A 465 4.82 11.34 -7.19
N MET A 466 5.69 10.35 -7.03
CA MET A 466 7.03 10.57 -6.51
C MET A 466 7.93 11.13 -7.61
N THR A 467 8.45 12.34 -7.42
CA THR A 467 9.41 12.97 -8.33
C THR A 467 10.82 12.77 -7.79
N ARG A 468 11.71 12.17 -8.61
CA ARG A 468 13.11 11.90 -8.27
C ARG A 468 14.03 12.96 -8.89
N ILE A 469 14.92 13.53 -8.08
CA ILE A 469 15.91 14.51 -8.50
C ILE A 469 17.28 14.05 -8.04
N ARG A 470 18.26 14.02 -8.95
CA ARG A 470 19.66 13.79 -8.59
C ARG A 470 20.30 15.11 -8.19
N LEU A 471 20.90 15.14 -7.01
CA LEU A 471 21.63 16.27 -6.46
C LEU A 471 23.00 15.80 -5.98
N GLU A 472 23.97 16.72 -5.90
CA GLU A 472 25.24 16.39 -5.24
C GLU A 472 25.00 16.22 -3.73
N LYS A 473 25.91 15.51 -3.06
CA LYS A 473 25.84 15.36 -1.61
C LYS A 473 25.96 16.75 -0.97
N GLY A 474 24.99 17.13 -0.14
CA GLY A 474 24.94 18.49 0.38
C GLY A 474 23.61 18.83 1.04
N VAL A 475 23.51 20.08 1.48
CA VAL A 475 22.31 20.61 2.15
C VAL A 475 21.55 21.49 1.19
N TYR A 476 20.26 21.21 1.05
CA TYR A 476 19.34 21.94 0.19
C TYR A 476 18.18 22.49 1.00
N ILE A 477 17.52 23.52 0.46
CA ILE A 477 16.27 24.05 0.97
C ILE A 477 15.20 23.75 -0.06
N VAL A 478 14.21 22.96 0.31
CA VAL A 478 13.11 22.50 -0.56
C VAL A 478 11.82 23.02 0.05
N ASN A 479 11.12 23.91 -0.66
CA ASN A 479 9.94 24.60 -0.13
C ASN A 479 10.13 25.21 1.28
N GLY A 480 11.30 25.82 1.53
CA GLY A 480 11.64 26.41 2.84
C GLY A 480 12.20 25.43 3.88
N HIS A 481 12.31 24.14 3.58
CA HIS A 481 12.81 23.12 4.50
C HIS A 481 14.21 22.63 4.17
N LYS A 482 15.06 22.54 5.20
CA LYS A 482 16.42 22.00 5.07
C LYS A 482 16.35 20.48 4.86
N VAL A 483 16.81 20.02 3.71
CA VAL A 483 16.95 18.60 3.37
C VAL A 483 18.41 18.29 3.12
N VAL A 484 18.89 17.21 3.75
CA VAL A 484 20.26 16.74 3.56
C VAL A 484 20.23 15.66 2.49
N VAL A 485 20.95 15.90 1.39
CA VAL A 485 21.21 14.92 0.33
C VAL A 485 22.50 14.18 0.67
N TYR A 486 22.39 12.88 0.99
CA TYR A 486 23.49 12.06 1.51
C TYR A 486 24.35 11.41 0.44
#